data_AF-A0A9P9CIN5-F1
#
_entry.id   AF-A0A9P9CIN5-F1
#
_cell.length_a   1.000
_cell.length_b   1.000
_cell.length_c   1.000
_cell.angle_alpha   90.00
_cell.angle_beta   90.00
_cell.angle_gamma   90.00
#
_symmetry.space_group_name_H-M   'P 1'
#
loop_
_entity.id
_entity.type
_entity.pdbx_description
1 polymer ?
#
loop_
_entity_poly.entity_id
_entity_poly.type
_entity_poly.pdbx_seq_one_letter_code
_entity_poly.pdbx_strand_id
1 'polypeptide(L)'
;MTGTIQLILDNFAEADAELQSALAEFEALADLSGMAGSAVRLGDLRVRQNDYDSAEKLFATAREIYMRTGDRNGLAICHSSLGGLRRKQGRLQEAMENYSIAEEILTAIGNQKAASKSRELMARLRNSQ
;
A
#
# COMPACT_ATOMS: atom_id res chain seq x y z
N MET A 1 35.00 -32.25 27.72
CA MET A 1 34.71 -32.16 26.27
C MET A 1 33.21 -32.20 25.93
N THR A 2 32.31 -32.44 26.89
CA THR A 2 30.85 -32.54 26.66
C THR A 2 30.13 -31.17 26.64
N GLY A 3 30.60 -30.19 27.43
CA GLY A 3 29.95 -28.87 27.50
C GLY A 3 29.97 -28.08 26.20
N THR A 4 31.01 -28.25 25.37
CA THR A 4 31.14 -27.54 24.09
C THR A 4 30.14 -28.03 23.04
N ILE A 5 29.81 -29.33 23.02
CA ILE A 5 28.83 -29.91 22.10
C ILE A 5 27.40 -29.52 22.51
N GLN A 6 27.13 -29.51 23.83
CA GLN A 6 25.81 -29.12 24.36
C GLN A 6 25.46 -27.66 24.02
N LEU A 7 26.40 -26.73 24.24
CA LEU A 7 26.23 -25.32 23.90
C LEU A 7 25.98 -25.10 22.40
N ILE A 8 26.64 -25.87 21.54
CA ILE A 8 26.45 -25.76 20.08
C ILE A 8 25.04 -26.23 19.69
N LEU A 9 24.53 -27.32 20.27
CA LEU A 9 23.20 -27.84 19.98
C LEU A 9 22.08 -26.89 20.45
N ASP A 10 22.22 -26.30 21.63
CA ASP A 10 21.25 -25.33 22.16
C ASP A 10 21.17 -24.08 21.27
N ASN A 11 22.33 -23.56 20.80
CA ASN A 11 22.36 -22.42 19.88
C ASN A 11 21.71 -22.70 18.52
N PHE A 12 21.83 -23.93 17.99
CA PHE A 12 21.18 -24.29 16.73
C PHE A 12 19.66 -24.38 16.87
N ALA A 13 19.16 -24.88 18.01
CA ALA A 13 17.72 -24.94 18.27
C ALA A 13 17.11 -23.53 18.42
N GLU A 14 17.83 -22.61 19.08
CA GLU A 14 17.41 -21.21 19.21
C GLU A 14 17.36 -20.50 17.84
N ALA A 15 18.39 -20.70 17.01
CA ALA A 15 18.44 -20.11 15.66
C ALA A 15 17.34 -20.65 14.73
N ASP A 16 16.98 -21.94 14.83
CA ASP A 16 15.89 -22.51 14.05
C ASP A 16 14.53 -21.92 14.45
N ALA A 17 14.29 -21.73 15.75
CA ALA A 17 13.07 -21.11 16.25
C ALA A 17 12.95 -19.63 15.81
N GLU A 18 14.04 -18.88 15.83
CA GLU A 18 14.07 -17.49 15.33
C GLU A 18 13.76 -17.43 13.82
N LEU A 19 14.34 -18.34 13.03
CA LEU A 19 14.10 -18.42 11.59
C LEU A 19 12.64 -18.78 11.26
N GLN A 20 12.04 -19.73 11.98
CA GLN A 20 10.64 -20.10 11.81
C GLN A 20 9.70 -18.93 12.16
N SER A 21 9.98 -18.20 13.24
CA SER A 21 9.21 -17.01 13.62
C SER A 21 9.31 -15.92 12.55
N ALA A 22 10.52 -15.65 12.05
CA ALA A 22 10.73 -14.68 10.99
C ALA A 22 10.00 -15.07 9.70
N LEU A 23 10.03 -16.36 9.33
CA LEU A 23 9.31 -16.87 8.15
C LEU A 23 7.80 -16.68 8.29
N ALA A 24 7.22 -17.04 9.43
CA ALA A 24 5.79 -16.87 9.68
C ALA A 24 5.37 -15.38 9.63
N GLU A 25 6.22 -14.47 10.12
CA GLU A 25 5.98 -13.03 10.00
C GLU A 25 6.04 -12.56 8.54
N PHE A 26 7.03 -13.00 7.77
CA PHE A 26 7.11 -12.68 6.34
C PHE A 26 5.88 -13.17 5.56
N GLU A 27 5.41 -14.38 5.84
CA GLU A 27 4.20 -14.93 5.24
C GLU A 27 2.96 -14.08 5.60
N ALA A 28 2.82 -13.70 6.86
CA ALA A 28 1.72 -12.84 7.31
C ALA A 28 1.76 -11.45 6.64
N LEU A 29 2.94 -10.84 6.48
CA LEU A 29 3.09 -9.56 5.77
C LEU A 29 2.78 -9.67 4.28
N ALA A 30 3.15 -10.80 3.65
CA ALA A 30 2.83 -11.09 2.27
C ALA A 30 1.31 -11.24 2.07
N ASP A 31 0.62 -11.95 2.98
CA ASP A 31 -0.83 -12.09 2.97
C ASP A 31 -1.54 -10.74 3.11
N LEU A 32 -1.11 -9.92 4.09
CA LEU A 32 -1.62 -8.55 4.27
C LEU A 32 -1.47 -7.71 3.00
N SER A 33 -0.31 -7.75 2.34
CA SER A 33 -0.08 -7.01 1.09
C SER A 33 -1.02 -7.47 -0.03
N GLY A 34 -1.31 -8.78 -0.10
CA GLY A 34 -2.30 -9.35 -1.01
C GLY A 34 -3.74 -8.92 -0.71
N MET A 35 -4.11 -8.86 0.57
CA MET A 35 -5.41 -8.35 1.03
C MET A 35 -5.59 -6.87 0.65
N ALA A 36 -4.55 -6.04 0.85
CA ALA A 36 -4.57 -4.63 0.50
C ALA A 36 -4.78 -4.42 -1.01
N GLY A 37 -4.04 -5.16 -1.84
CA GLY A 37 -4.19 -5.10 -3.30
C GLY A 37 -5.60 -5.53 -3.75
N SER A 38 -6.18 -6.52 -3.08
CA SER A 38 -7.55 -6.96 -3.35
C SER A 38 -8.59 -5.89 -2.94
N ALA A 39 -8.38 -5.23 -1.80
CA ALA A 39 -9.23 -4.13 -1.35
C ALA A 39 -9.20 -2.94 -2.30
N VAL A 40 -8.03 -2.57 -2.85
CA VAL A 40 -7.94 -1.53 -3.91
C VAL A 40 -8.76 -1.90 -5.13
N ARG A 41 -8.59 -3.13 -5.65
CA ARG A 41 -9.31 -3.58 -6.86
C ARG A 41 -10.82 -3.62 -6.64
N LEU A 42 -11.27 -4.03 -5.45
CA LEU A 42 -12.68 -4.00 -5.09
C LEU A 42 -13.19 -2.57 -4.93
N GLY A 43 -12.39 -1.68 -4.34
CA GLY A 43 -12.68 -0.25 -4.24
C GLY A 43 -12.91 0.38 -5.61
N ASP A 44 -12.00 0.14 -6.56
CA ASP A 44 -12.14 0.61 -7.94
C ASP A 44 -13.41 0.08 -8.62
N LEU A 45 -13.81 -1.16 -8.33
CA LEU A 45 -15.08 -1.72 -8.81
C LEU A 45 -16.28 -0.97 -8.22
N ARG A 46 -16.26 -0.67 -6.92
CA ARG A 46 -17.31 0.11 -6.25
C ARG A 46 -17.41 1.54 -6.78
N VAL A 47 -16.27 2.18 -7.10
CA VAL A 47 -16.26 3.47 -7.80
C VAL A 47 -16.99 3.37 -9.15
N ARG A 48 -16.75 2.33 -9.94
CA ARG A 48 -17.45 2.14 -11.24
C ARG A 48 -18.95 1.90 -11.07
N GLN A 49 -19.37 1.37 -9.93
CA GLN A 49 -20.77 1.17 -9.57
C GLN A 49 -21.42 2.40 -8.92
N ASN A 50 -20.68 3.51 -8.77
CA ASN A 50 -21.08 4.71 -8.03
C ASN A 50 -21.34 4.47 -6.53
N ASP A 51 -20.88 3.35 -5.97
CA ASP A 51 -20.91 3.05 -4.53
C ASP A 51 -19.65 3.65 -3.88
N TYR A 52 -19.68 4.96 -3.69
CA TYR A 52 -18.53 5.72 -3.22
C TYR A 52 -18.19 5.48 -1.75
N ASP A 53 -19.19 5.23 -0.91
CA ASP A 53 -18.98 4.98 0.52
C ASP A 53 -18.26 3.66 0.76
N SER A 54 -18.64 2.60 0.03
CA SER A 54 -17.91 1.33 0.10
C SER A 54 -16.51 1.45 -0.48
N ALA A 55 -16.34 2.18 -1.59
CA ALA A 55 -15.03 2.41 -2.17
C ALA A 55 -14.07 3.11 -1.18
N GLU A 56 -14.57 4.13 -0.49
CA GLU A 56 -13.79 4.87 0.52
C GLU A 56 -13.31 3.97 1.66
N LYS A 57 -14.19 3.13 2.21
CA LYS A 57 -13.82 2.16 3.26
C LYS A 57 -12.76 1.19 2.77
N LEU A 58 -12.91 0.65 1.56
CA LEU A 58 -11.97 -0.30 0.97
C LEU A 58 -10.58 0.33 0.75
N PHE A 59 -10.53 1.56 0.23
CA PHE A 59 -9.27 2.27 0.07
C PHE A 59 -8.63 2.65 1.41
N ALA A 60 -9.43 3.00 2.42
CA ALA A 60 -8.92 3.29 3.77
C ALA A 60 -8.28 2.04 4.40
N THR A 61 -8.92 0.88 4.29
CA THR A 61 -8.35 -0.41 4.73
C THR A 61 -7.06 -0.74 3.99
N ALA A 62 -7.04 -0.64 2.65
CA ALA A 62 -5.83 -0.90 1.88
C ALA A 62 -4.68 0.04 2.27
N ARG A 63 -4.98 1.33 2.47
CA ARG A 63 -4.01 2.33 2.91
C ARG A 63 -3.41 1.97 4.28
N GLU A 64 -4.24 1.59 5.25
CA GLU A 64 -3.77 1.18 6.58
C GLU A 64 -2.85 -0.03 6.50
N ILE A 65 -3.21 -1.03 5.69
CA ILE A 65 -2.39 -2.22 5.53
C ILE A 65 -1.06 -1.87 4.87
N TYR A 66 -1.04 -1.10 3.78
CA TYR A 66 0.21 -0.70 3.12
C TYR A 66 1.11 0.17 4.01
N MET A 67 0.53 0.99 4.89
CA MET A 67 1.33 1.69 5.92
C MET A 67 1.96 0.71 6.91
N ARG A 68 1.20 -0.30 7.36
CA ARG A 68 1.69 -1.32 8.30
C ARG A 68 2.76 -2.23 7.69
N THR A 69 2.63 -2.59 6.41
CA THR A 69 3.62 -3.44 5.71
C THR A 69 4.80 -2.65 5.17
N GLY A 70 4.74 -1.31 5.19
CA GLY A 70 5.78 -0.45 4.63
C GLY A 70 5.84 -0.42 3.10
N ASP A 71 4.83 -0.97 2.41
CA ASP A 71 4.76 -0.95 0.94
C ASP A 71 4.39 0.45 0.44
N ARG A 72 5.43 1.24 0.16
CA ARG A 72 5.30 2.60 -0.38
C ARG A 72 4.63 2.63 -1.76
N ASN A 73 4.86 1.62 -2.61
CA ASN A 73 4.27 1.60 -3.94
C ASN A 73 2.76 1.33 -3.85
N GLY A 74 2.35 0.37 -3.01
CA GLY A 74 0.95 0.13 -2.68
C GLY A 74 0.25 1.34 -2.06
N LEU A 75 0.94 2.06 -1.16
CA LEU A 75 0.45 3.29 -0.55
C LEU A 75 0.18 4.38 -1.60
N ALA A 76 1.10 4.60 -2.55
CA ALA A 76 0.91 5.56 -3.63
C ALA A 76 -0.25 5.18 -4.57
N ILE A 77 -0.43 3.89 -4.84
CA ILE A 77 -1.58 3.38 -5.61
C ILE A 77 -2.89 3.70 -4.88
N CYS A 78 -2.96 3.48 -3.56
CA CYS A 78 -4.15 3.82 -2.76
C CYS A 78 -4.49 5.31 -2.83
N HIS A 79 -3.50 6.17 -2.67
CA HIS A 79 -3.70 7.63 -2.81
C HIS A 79 -4.16 8.00 -4.22
N SER A 80 -3.61 7.38 -5.26
CA SER A 80 -4.09 7.60 -6.64
C SER A 80 -5.55 7.17 -6.84
N SER A 81 -5.95 6.03 -6.27
CA SER A 81 -7.34 5.56 -6.31
C SER A 81 -8.29 6.47 -5.52
N LEU A 82 -7.88 6.94 -4.33
CA LEU A 82 -8.61 7.94 -3.55
C LEU A 82 -8.77 9.26 -4.33
N GLY A 83 -7.72 9.72 -5.02
CA GLY A 83 -7.81 10.90 -5.89
C GLY A 83 -8.84 10.69 -7.02
N GLY A 84 -8.87 9.50 -7.61
CA GLY A 84 -9.87 9.10 -8.60
C GLY A 84 -11.30 9.12 -8.05
N LEU A 85 -11.49 8.60 -6.84
CA LEU A 85 -12.77 8.63 -6.12
C LEU A 85 -13.23 10.06 -5.84
N ARG A 86 -12.37 10.91 -5.27
CA ARG A 86 -12.70 12.31 -4.96
C ARG A 86 -13.05 13.11 -6.21
N ARG A 87 -12.34 12.88 -7.31
CA ARG A 87 -12.70 13.44 -8.62
C ARG A 87 -14.10 13.03 -9.07
N LYS A 88 -14.47 11.75 -8.91
CA LYS A 88 -15.81 11.25 -9.25
C LYS A 88 -16.92 11.84 -8.37
N GLN A 89 -16.59 12.21 -7.13
CA GLN A 89 -17.48 12.93 -6.22
C GLN A 89 -17.52 14.45 -6.46
N GLY A 90 -16.78 14.98 -7.46
CA GLY A 90 -16.66 16.43 -7.71
C GLY A 90 -15.76 17.18 -6.72
N ARG A 91 -15.09 16.47 -5.80
CA ARG A 91 -14.18 17.02 -4.79
C ARG A 91 -12.78 17.21 -5.39
N LEU A 92 -12.65 18.18 -6.29
CA LEU A 92 -11.44 18.35 -7.12
C LEU A 92 -10.20 18.70 -6.29
N GLN A 93 -10.35 19.54 -5.26
CA GLN A 93 -9.23 19.94 -4.39
C GLN A 93 -8.63 18.74 -3.66
N GLU A 94 -9.47 17.90 -3.06
CA GLU A 94 -9.03 16.70 -2.36
C GLU A 94 -8.50 15.62 -3.31
N ALA A 95 -8.99 15.60 -4.55
CA ALA A 95 -8.41 14.76 -5.58
C ALA A 95 -6.97 15.16 -5.90
N MET A 96 -6.70 16.47 -6.01
CA MET A 96 -5.34 16.99 -6.21
C MET A 96 -4.42 16.67 -5.02
N GLU A 97 -4.89 16.83 -3.79
CA GLU A 97 -4.09 16.49 -2.59
C GLU A 97 -3.68 15.02 -2.59
N ASN A 98 -4.61 14.11 -2.90
CA ASN A 98 -4.32 12.69 -2.98
C ASN A 98 -3.34 12.36 -4.12
N TYR A 99 -3.48 13.00 -5.29
CA TYR A 99 -2.52 12.82 -6.37
C TYR A 99 -1.13 13.40 -6.05
N SER A 100 -1.05 14.49 -5.29
CA SER A 100 0.22 15.06 -4.80
C SER A 100 0.93 14.08 -3.87
N ILE A 101 0.21 13.52 -2.88
CA ILE A 101 0.78 12.51 -1.97
C ILE A 101 1.29 11.29 -2.76
N ALA A 102 0.52 10.82 -3.74
CA ALA A 102 0.96 9.73 -4.61
C ALA A 102 2.23 10.09 -5.40
N GLU A 103 2.30 11.29 -5.98
CA GLU A 103 3.50 11.79 -6.67
C GLU A 103 4.72 11.81 -5.75
N GLU A 104 4.59 12.41 -4.56
CA GLU A 104 5.68 12.53 -3.59
C GLU A 104 6.24 11.16 -3.20
N ILE A 105 5.37 10.19 -2.90
CA ILE A 105 5.78 8.82 -2.58
C ILE A 105 6.48 8.16 -3.77
N LEU A 106 5.91 8.28 -4.97
CA LEU A 106 6.46 7.67 -6.19
C LEU A 106 7.83 8.26 -6.55
N THR A 107 8.01 9.57 -6.38
CA THR A 107 9.30 10.24 -6.54
C THR A 107 10.30 9.76 -5.50
N ALA A 108 9.90 9.62 -4.24
CA ALA A 108 10.78 9.14 -3.17
C ALA A 108 11.29 7.71 -3.40
N ILE A 109 10.50 6.85 -4.05
CA ILE A 109 10.92 5.48 -4.42
C ILE A 109 11.54 5.38 -5.83
N GLY A 110 11.77 6.52 -6.52
CA GLY A 110 12.39 6.56 -7.84
C GLY A 110 11.48 6.18 -9.02
N ASN A 111 10.18 6.01 -8.81
CA ASN A 111 9.21 5.66 -9.85
C ASN A 111 8.71 6.89 -10.62
N GLN A 112 9.59 7.51 -11.41
CA GLN A 112 9.32 8.77 -12.12
C GLN A 112 8.20 8.67 -13.17
N LYS A 113 8.03 7.50 -13.77
CA LYS A 113 6.96 7.26 -14.75
C LYS A 113 5.59 7.37 -14.08
N ALA A 114 5.42 6.72 -12.92
CA ALA A 114 4.17 6.78 -12.19
C ALA A 114 3.95 8.17 -11.56
N ALA A 115 5.00 8.82 -11.04
CA ALA A 115 4.93 10.19 -10.53
C ALA A 115 4.44 11.18 -11.60
N SER A 116 4.98 11.10 -12.83
CA SER A 116 4.54 11.91 -13.97
C SER A 116 3.05 11.71 -14.28
N LYS A 117 2.55 10.47 -14.17
CA LYS A 117 1.13 10.17 -14.37
C LYS A 117 0.25 10.84 -13.32
N SER A 118 0.64 10.84 -12.05
CA SER A 118 -0.08 11.59 -10.99
C SER A 118 -0.11 13.08 -11.29
N ARG A 119 1.00 13.66 -11.77
CA ARG A 119 1.08 15.06 -12.18
C ARG A 119 0.18 15.40 -13.36
N GLU A 120 0.11 14.52 -14.36
CA GLU A 120 -0.82 14.67 -15.48
C GLU A 120 -2.29 14.64 -15.03
N LEU A 121 -2.64 13.76 -14.08
CA LEU A 121 -4.00 13.71 -13.52
C LEU A 121 -4.35 15.03 -12.84
N MET A 122 -3.44 15.61 -12.05
CA MET A 122 -3.64 16.93 -11.44
C MET A 122 -3.77 18.05 -12.48
N ALA A 123 -2.93 18.05 -13.53
CA ALA A 123 -3.02 19.04 -14.61
C ALA A 123 -4.38 18.98 -15.33
N ARG A 124 -4.90 17.78 -15.58
CA ARG A 124 -6.24 17.59 -16.16
C ARG A 124 -7.35 18.13 -15.25
N LEU A 125 -7.22 17.95 -13.93
CA LEU A 125 -8.19 18.50 -12.97
C LEU A 125 -8.21 20.03 -13.00
N ARG A 126 -7.04 20.66 -13.07
CA ARG A 126 -6.91 22.11 -13.14
C ARG A 126 -7.54 22.71 -14.39
N ASN A 127 -7.43 22.00 -15.51
CA ASN A 127 -7.99 22.41 -16.80
C ASN A 127 -9.49 22.08 -16.94
N SER A 128 -10.09 21.42 -15.95
CA SER A 128 -11.52 21.07 -15.94
C SER A 128 -12.39 22.02 -15.09
N GLN A 129 -11.81 23.11 -14.59
CA GLN A 129 -12.48 24.23 -13.93
C GLN A 129 -12.67 25.39 -14.92
#